data_AF-A0A9D8MNW9-F1
#
_entry.id   AF-A0A9D8MNW9-F1
#
_cell.length_a   1.000
_cell.length_b   1.000
_cell.length_c   1.000
_cell.angle_alpha   90.00
_cell.angle_beta   90.00
_cell.angle_gamma   90.00
#
_symmetry.space_group_name_H-M   'P 1'
#
loop_
_entity.id
_entity.type
_entity.pdbx_description
1 polymer ?
#
loop_
_entity_poly.entity_id
_entity_poly.type
_entity_poly.pdbx_seq_one_letter_code
_entity_poly.pdbx_strand_id
1 'polypeptide(L)' 'QISNINMLTQIGGIPEGIIQQLGAFCGFRSTVFEVEVVAEIEGQQRTFSSMLHRVSAKDVRILYFQWK' A
#
# COMPACT_ATOMS: atom_id res chain seq x y z
N GLN A 1 -4.57 -10.50 -12.84
CA GLN A 1 -3.80 -9.87 -11.76
C GLN A 1 -2.54 -9.27 -12.38
N ILE A 2 -2.23 -7.99 -12.15
CA ILE A 2 -1.04 -7.34 -12.74
C ILE A 2 0.17 -7.75 -11.90
N SER A 3 1.08 -8.51 -12.51
CA SER A 3 2.27 -9.06 -11.85
C SER A 3 3.55 -8.29 -12.21
N ASN A 4 3.49 -7.43 -13.22
CA ASN A 4 4.61 -6.66 -13.77
C ASN A 4 4.10 -5.40 -14.48
N ILE A 5 4.87 -4.31 -14.45
CA ILE A 5 4.61 -3.06 -15.16
C ILE A 5 4.45 -3.26 -16.68
N ASN A 6 5.12 -4.25 -17.26
CA ASN A 6 4.99 -4.58 -18.68
C ASN A 6 3.58 -5.04 -19.07
N MET A 7 2.74 -5.47 -18.12
CA MET A 7 1.34 -5.83 -18.41
C MET A 7 0.46 -4.61 -18.68
N LEU A 8 0.95 -3.38 -18.40
CA LEU A 8 0.24 -2.15 -18.73
C LEU A 8 0.12 -1.90 -20.25
N THR A 9 0.97 -2.55 -21.08
CA THR A 9 0.84 -2.51 -22.56
C THR A 9 -0.50 -3.07 -23.04
N GLN A 10 -1.14 -3.93 -22.25
CA GLN A 10 -2.42 -4.56 -22.57
C GLN A 10 -3.61 -3.63 -22.28
N ILE A 11 -3.37 -2.48 -21.66
CA ILE A 11 -4.39 -1.46 -21.38
C ILE A 11 -4.40 -0.46 -22.53
N GLY A 12 -5.50 -0.44 -23.28
CA GLY A 12 -5.70 0.53 -24.36
C GLY A 12 -5.57 1.97 -23.84
N GLY A 13 -4.81 2.80 -24.56
CA GLY A 13 -4.57 4.21 -24.21
C GLY A 13 -3.24 4.51 -23.52
N ILE A 14 -2.41 3.50 -23.22
CA ILE A 14 -1.05 3.70 -22.68
C ILE A 14 -0.03 3.56 -23.81
N PRO A 15 0.70 4.62 -24.18
CA PRO A 15 1.79 4.54 -25.17
C PRO A 15 2.96 3.69 -24.65
N GLU A 16 3.47 2.76 -25.46
CA GLU A 16 4.55 1.84 -25.07
C GLU A 16 5.82 2.56 -24.58
N GLY A 17 6.15 3.71 -25.19
CA GLY A 17 7.32 4.51 -24.82
C GLY A 17 7.27 5.13 -23.41
N ILE A 18 6.07 5.25 -22.81
CA ILE A 18 5.90 5.79 -21.46
C ILE A 18 6.05 4.70 -20.39
N ILE A 19 5.87 3.42 -20.73
CA ILE A 19 5.86 2.32 -19.74
C ILE A 19 7.21 2.16 -19.04
N GLN A 20 8.31 2.31 -19.78
CA GLN A 20 9.65 2.33 -19.17
C GLN A 20 9.81 3.49 -18.18
N GLN A 21 9.24 4.65 -18.49
CA GLN A 21 9.32 5.84 -17.64
C GLN A 21 8.44 5.68 -16.39
N LEU A 22 7.25 5.08 -16.54
CA LEU A 22 6.36 4.74 -15.41
C LEU A 22 7.00 3.76 -14.45
N GLY A 23 7.86 2.86 -14.93
CA GLY A 23 8.62 1.93 -14.09
C GLY A 23 9.43 2.60 -12.98
N ALA A 24 9.87 3.85 -13.17
CA ALA A 24 10.62 4.60 -12.16
C ALA A 24 9.75 5.17 -11.03
N PHE A 25 8.45 5.36 -11.26
CA PHE A 25 7.55 6.04 -10.34
C PHE A 25 6.40 5.16 -9.82
N CYS A 26 6.08 4.08 -10.54
CA CYS A 26 4.94 3.22 -10.26
C CYS A 26 5.39 1.81 -9.87
N GLY A 27 4.92 1.36 -8.70
CA GLY A 27 5.03 -0.03 -8.28
C GLY A 27 3.70 -0.76 -8.47
N PHE A 28 3.76 -2.07 -8.76
CA PHE A 28 2.59 -2.97 -8.77
C PHE A 28 2.35 -3.64 -7.40
N ARG A 29 3.15 -3.28 -6.40
CA ARG A 29 3.02 -3.74 -5.01
C ARG A 29 3.17 -2.56 -4.07
N SER A 30 2.32 -2.52 -3.05
CA SER A 30 2.47 -1.59 -1.95
C SER A 30 3.44 -2.15 -0.89
N THR A 31 4.20 -1.25 -0.28
CA THR A 31 4.98 -1.51 0.94
C THR A 31 4.47 -0.68 2.11
N VAL A 32 3.71 0.38 1.87
CA VAL A 32 3.12 1.24 2.90
C VAL A 32 1.60 1.07 2.91
N PHE A 33 1.01 0.96 4.10
CA PHE A 33 -0.42 0.75 4.30
C PHE A 33 -0.93 1.65 5.41
N GLU A 34 -2.06 2.33 5.20
CA GLU A 34 -2.82 2.91 6.30
C GLU A 34 -3.80 1.86 6.82
N VAL A 35 -3.84 1.68 8.14
CA VAL A 35 -4.75 0.77 8.81
C VAL A 35 -5.54 1.52 9.88
N GLU A 36 -6.82 1.19 9.97
CA GLU A 36 -7.66 1.59 11.08
C GLU A 36 -7.86 0.39 11.99
N VAL A 37 -7.66 0.61 13.29
CA VAL A 37 -7.90 -0.41 14.30
C VAL A 37 -8.98 0.08 15.24
N VAL A 38 -10.01 -0.74 15.36
CA VAL A 38 -11.11 -0.56 16.30
C VAL A 38 -10.90 -1.57 17.42
N ALA A 39 -10.62 -1.07 18.62
CA ALA A 39 -10.48 -1.88 19.83
C ALA A 39 -11.70 -1.68 20.73
N GLU A 40 -12.23 -2.78 21.27
CA GLU A 40 -13.26 -2.76 22.29
C GLU A 40 -12.63 -3.21 23.62
N ILE A 41 -12.70 -2.34 24.63
CA ILE A 41 -12.15 -2.57 25.96
C ILE A 41 -13.21 -2.22 26.99
N GLU A 42 -13.67 -3.22 27.74
CA GLU A 42 -14.68 -3.04 28.80
C GLU A 42 -15.96 -2.31 28.33
N GLY A 43 -16.41 -2.61 27.10
CA GLY A 43 -17.58 -1.98 26.49
C GLY A 43 -17.35 -0.56 25.96
N GLN A 44 -16.12 -0.04 26.03
CA GLN A 44 -15.72 1.19 25.35
C GLN A 44 -15.01 0.89 24.04
N GLN A 45 -15.42 1.57 22.98
CA GLN A 45 -14.76 1.50 21.68
C GLN A 45 -13.72 2.62 21.57
N ARG A 46 -12.50 2.25 21.17
CA ARG A 46 -11.40 3.17 20.84
C ARG A 46 -10.93 2.88 19.43
N THR A 47 -10.74 3.93 18.64
CA THR A 47 -10.25 3.81 17.26
C THR A 47 -8.91 4.51 17.14
N PHE A 48 -7.97 3.89 16.44
CA PHE A 48 -6.72 4.53 16.05
C PHE A 48 -6.41 4.29 14.58
N SER A 49 -5.67 5.23 13.99
CA SER A 49 -5.06 5.10 12.67
C SER A 49 -3.56 4.86 12.84
N SER A 50 -3.01 3.98 12.01
CA SER A 50 -1.58 3.72 11.95
C SER A 50 -1.14 3.54 10.50
N MET A 51 0.08 3.99 10.20
CA MET A 51 0.72 3.70 8.94
C MET A 51 1.81 2.67 9.13
N LEU A 52 1.74 1.59 8.35
CA LEU A 52 2.61 0.44 8.42
C LEU A 52 3.54 0.42 7.21
N HIS A 53 4.80 0.05 7.42
CA HIS A 53 5.77 -0.24 6.36
C HIS A 53 6.18 -1.71 6.41
N ARG A 54 5.88 -2.44 5.34
CA ARG A 54 6.28 -3.83 5.14
C ARG A 54 7.70 -3.88 4.59
N VAL A 55 8.65 -4.22 5.45
CA VAL A 55 10.07 -4.38 5.09
C VAL A 55 10.32 -5.74 4.44
N SER A 56 9.67 -6.79 4.93
CA SER A 56 9.72 -8.14 4.33
C SER A 56 8.38 -8.86 4.52
N ALA A 57 8.27 -10.12 4.09
CA ALA A 57 7.07 -10.92 4.35
C ALA A 57 6.84 -11.20 5.85
N LYS A 58 7.88 -11.10 6.67
CA LYS A 58 7.83 -11.39 8.12
C LYS A 58 8.18 -10.18 8.99
N ASP A 59 8.52 -9.04 8.40
CA ASP A 59 8.87 -7.81 9.10
C ASP A 59 7.96 -6.67 8.63
N VAL A 60 7.15 -6.16 9.56
CA VAL A 60 6.25 -5.02 9.38
C VAL A 60 6.54 -4.04 10.51
N ARG A 61 6.79 -2.79 10.14
CA ARG A 61 7.10 -1.70 11.07
C ARG A 61 5.97 -0.70 11.13
N ILE A 62 5.76 -0.14 12.31
CA ILE A 62 4.84 0.98 12.52
C ILE A 62 5.61 2.27 12.26
N LEU A 63 5.12 3.12 11.34
CA LEU A 63 5.70 4.43 11.05
C LEU A 63 5.13 5.51 11.97
N TYR A 64 3.81 5.49 12.17
CA TYR A 64 3.14 6.32 13.17
C TYR A 64 1.89 5.61 13.69
N PHE A 65 1.42 6.12 14.83
CA PHE A 65 0.19 5.72 15.48
C PHE A 65 -0.49 6.98 16.05
N GLN A 66 -1.81 7.10 15.86
CA GLN A 66 -2.60 8.19 16.42
C GLN A 66 -4.00 7.72 16.82
N TRP A 67 -4.46 8.13 17.99
CA TRP A 67 -5.85 7.98 18.40
C TRP A 67 -6.74 8.93 17.60
N LYS A 68 -7.95 8.50 17.28
CA LYS A 68 -9.01 9.37 16.73
C LYS A 68 -9.76 10.12 17.82
#